data_AF-A0A4S3J918-F1
#
_entry.id   AF-A0A4S3J918-F1
#
_cell.length_a   1.000
_cell.length_b   1.000
_cell.length_c   1.000
_cell.angle_alpha   90.00
_cell.angle_beta   90.00
_cell.angle_gamma   90.00
#
_symmetry.space_group_name_H-M   'P 1'
#
loop_
_entity.id
_entity.type
_entity.pdbx_description
1 polymer ?
#
loop_
_entity_poly.entity_id
_entity_poly.type
_entity_poly.pdbx_seq_one_letter_code
_entity_poly.pdbx_strand_id
1 'polypeptide(L)'
;MLGSLPRALAVDIPEVMVNALESLKQYLSYLFKGDRASMLKLYAYIVEKLQLLAPGLSAKETRTVRGLVLSSEVFPNFSDSERRSIRKRLCEP
;
A
#
# COMPACT_ATOMS: atom_id res chain seq x y z
N MET A 1 -4.35 6.55 -2.76
CA MET A 1 -3.86 6.46 -1.36
C MET A 1 -2.34 6.62 -1.27
N LEU A 2 -1.52 5.79 -1.93
CA LEU A 2 -0.06 6.04 -1.99
C LEU A 2 0.32 7.27 -2.86
N GLY A 3 -0.47 7.56 -3.90
CA GLY A 3 -0.19 8.67 -4.84
C GLY A 3 -0.51 10.09 -4.34
N SER A 4 -1.12 10.28 -3.16
CA SER A 4 -1.47 11.62 -2.65
C SER A 4 -0.32 12.31 -1.91
N LEU A 5 0.65 11.54 -1.41
CA LEU A 5 1.77 12.10 -0.64
C LEU A 5 2.70 12.97 -1.50
N PRO A 6 3.12 12.56 -2.72
CA PRO A 6 3.96 13.41 -3.58
C PRO A 6 3.25 14.73 -3.93
N ARG A 7 1.93 14.68 -4.17
CA ARG A 7 1.13 15.88 -4.43
C ARG A 7 1.05 16.79 -3.21
N ALA A 8 0.86 16.22 -2.02
CA ALA A 8 0.80 17.00 -0.77
C ALA A 8 2.14 17.68 -0.46
N LEU A 9 3.26 16.99 -0.70
CA LEU A 9 4.60 17.55 -0.54
C LEU A 9 4.88 18.69 -1.53
N ALA A 10 4.34 18.61 -2.75
CA ALA A 10 4.54 19.63 -3.77
C ALA A 10 3.77 20.94 -3.51
N VAL A 11 2.71 20.89 -2.69
CA VAL A 11 1.83 22.04 -2.41
C VAL A 11 2.34 22.89 -1.24
N ASP A 12 3.26 22.36 -0.42
CA ASP A 12 3.87 23.04 0.75
C ASP A 12 2.86 23.65 1.74
N ILE A 13 1.69 23.03 1.87
CA ILE A 13 0.64 23.44 2.83
C ILE A 13 0.59 22.40 3.97
N PRO A 14 0.87 22.79 5.23
CA PRO A 14 0.90 21.88 6.37
C PRO A 14 -0.37 21.06 6.55
N GLU A 15 -1.55 21.67 6.40
CA GLU A 15 -2.84 21.00 6.56
C GLU A 15 -3.03 19.90 5.51
N VAL A 16 -2.61 20.16 4.27
CA VAL A 16 -2.67 19.18 3.18
C VAL A 16 -1.71 18.02 3.44
N MET A 17 -0.52 18.30 3.98
CA MET A 17 0.45 17.27 4.38
C MET A 17 -0.10 16.39 5.52
N VAL A 18 -0.65 17.00 6.58
CA VAL A 18 -1.24 16.27 7.72
C VAL A 18 -2.37 15.36 7.23
N ASN A 19 -3.29 15.88 6.41
CA ASN A 19 -4.40 15.10 5.86
C ASN A 19 -3.91 13.91 5.00
N ALA A 20 -2.86 14.12 4.20
CA ALA A 20 -2.26 13.06 3.39
C ALA A 20 -1.61 11.97 4.25
N LEU A 21 -0.90 12.34 5.32
CA LEU A 21 -0.28 11.42 6.26
C LEU A 21 -1.33 10.63 7.06
N GLU A 22 -2.41 11.27 7.50
CA GLU A 22 -3.52 10.60 8.17
C GLU A 22 -4.21 9.59 7.26
N SER A 23 -4.48 9.98 6.01
CA SER A 23 -5.06 9.09 5.00
C SER A 23 -4.15 7.88 4.73
N LEU A 24 -2.83 8.11 4.61
CA LEU A 24 -1.86 7.03 4.45
C LEU A 24 -1.86 6.10 5.67
N LYS A 25 -1.84 6.65 6.89
CA LYS A 25 -1.89 5.86 8.12
C LYS A 25 -3.15 5.01 8.20
N GLN A 26 -4.31 5.57 7.88
CA GLN A 26 -5.59 4.84 7.86
C GLN A 26 -5.56 3.70 6.85
N TYR A 27 -5.07 3.98 5.63
CA TYR A 27 -4.94 2.98 4.58
C TYR A 27 -4.00 1.83 4.97
N LEU A 28 -2.83 2.15 5.51
CA LEU A 28 -1.89 1.14 5.99
C LEU A 28 -2.47 0.35 7.17
N SER A 29 -3.21 1.01 8.07
CA SER A 29 -3.92 0.34 9.16
C SER A 29 -4.97 -0.63 8.63
N TYR A 30 -5.75 -0.25 7.62
CA TYR A 30 -6.67 -1.17 6.94
C TYR A 30 -5.92 -2.36 6.34
N LEU A 31 -4.86 -2.10 5.58
CA LEU A 31 -4.10 -3.12 4.87
C LEU A 31 -3.49 -4.16 5.81
N PHE A 32 -2.96 -3.72 6.94
CA PHE A 32 -2.29 -4.57 7.94
C PHE A 32 -3.15 -4.86 9.18
N LYS A 33 -4.47 -4.63 9.11
CA LYS A 33 -5.40 -4.84 10.24
C LYS A 33 -4.98 -4.13 11.54
N GLY A 34 -4.35 -2.98 11.44
CA GLY A 34 -3.83 -2.20 12.56
C GLY A 34 -2.60 -2.78 13.24
N ASP A 35 -2.02 -3.89 12.71
CA ASP A 35 -0.78 -4.43 13.24
C ASP A 35 0.41 -3.52 12.90
N ARG A 36 0.87 -2.78 13.92
CA ARG A 36 2.01 -1.88 13.79
C ARG A 36 3.29 -2.62 13.43
N ALA A 37 3.49 -3.85 13.92
CA ALA A 37 4.69 -4.61 13.61
C ALA A 37 4.74 -4.94 12.11
N SER A 38 3.61 -5.35 11.52
CA SER A 38 3.47 -5.52 10.07
C SER A 38 3.68 -4.23 9.29
N MET A 39 3.13 -3.09 9.76
CA MET A 39 3.34 -1.80 9.10
C MET A 39 4.83 -1.40 9.07
N LEU A 40 5.60 -1.72 10.11
CA LEU A 40 7.05 -1.45 10.16
C LEU A 40 7.87 -2.33 9.21
N LYS A 41 7.32 -3.44 8.71
CA LYS A 41 7.95 -4.28 7.69
C LYS A 41 7.82 -3.69 6.27
N LEU A 42 7.19 -2.53 6.09
CA LEU A 42 7.16 -1.83 4.81
C LEU A 42 8.51 -1.20 4.50
N TYR A 43 9.12 -1.63 3.41
CA TYR A 43 10.34 -1.04 2.87
C TYR A 43 10.01 -0.09 1.72
N ALA A 44 10.86 0.92 1.49
CA ALA A 44 10.71 1.88 0.40
C ALA A 44 10.50 1.19 -0.96
N TYR A 45 11.26 0.14 -1.24
CA TYR A 45 11.11 -0.70 -2.43
C TYR A 45 9.69 -1.27 -2.63
N ILE A 46 9.00 -1.68 -1.55
CA ILE A 46 7.61 -2.18 -1.66
C ILE A 46 6.69 -1.04 -2.06
N VAL A 47 6.89 0.14 -1.47
CA VAL A 47 6.15 1.34 -1.84
C VAL A 47 6.42 1.70 -3.30
N GLU A 48 7.66 1.63 -3.78
CA GLU A 48 8.01 1.94 -5.17
C GLU A 48 7.34 1.00 -6.19
N LYS A 49 7.20 -0.28 -5.85
CA LYS A 49 6.54 -1.26 -6.72
C LYS A 49 5.03 -1.11 -6.76
N LEU A 50 4.43 -0.60 -5.68
CA LEU A 50 2.98 -0.50 -5.53
C LEU A 50 2.44 0.92 -5.76
N GLN A 51 3.28 1.95 -5.60
CA GLN A 51 2.88 3.31 -5.88
C GLN A 51 2.46 3.44 -7.33
N LEU A 52 1.44 4.26 -7.57
CA LEU A 52 0.83 4.51 -8.87
C LEU A 52 0.00 3.36 -9.47
N LEU A 53 -0.04 2.19 -8.84
CA LEU A 53 -1.00 1.14 -9.19
C LEU A 53 -2.34 1.40 -8.48
N ALA A 54 -3.45 1.21 -9.20
CA ALA A 54 -4.81 1.30 -8.68
C ALA A 54 -5.51 -0.08 -8.77
N PRO A 55 -5.04 -1.08 -8.01
CA PRO A 55 -5.75 -2.35 -7.90
C PRO A 55 -7.17 -2.11 -7.37
N GLY A 56 -8.16 -2.83 -7.91
CA GLY A 56 -9.59 -2.60 -7.69
C GLY A 56 -10.25 -1.64 -8.68
N LEU A 57 -9.51 -0.70 -9.28
CA LEU A 57 -10.01 0.20 -10.33
C LEU A 57 -9.61 -0.25 -11.74
N SER A 58 -8.43 -0.85 -11.86
CA SER A 58 -7.92 -1.40 -13.12
C SER A 58 -7.72 -2.91 -13.02
N ALA A 59 -8.39 -3.68 -13.87
CA ALA A 59 -8.22 -5.13 -13.92
C ALA A 59 -6.77 -5.54 -14.25
N LYS A 60 -6.11 -4.77 -15.14
CA LYS A 60 -4.70 -4.95 -15.50
C LYS A 60 -3.80 -4.77 -14.29
N GLU A 61 -3.95 -3.66 -13.58
CA GLU A 61 -3.12 -3.35 -12.40
C GLU A 61 -3.42 -4.29 -11.24
N THR A 62 -4.68 -4.71 -11.08
CA THR A 62 -5.07 -5.75 -10.12
C THR A 62 -4.35 -7.05 -10.39
N ARG A 63 -4.26 -7.47 -11.66
CA ARG A 63 -3.50 -8.67 -12.05
C ARG A 63 -2.00 -8.50 -11.76
N THR A 64 -1.43 -7.33 -12.06
CA THR A 64 -0.04 -7.01 -11.74
C THR A 64 0.24 -7.11 -10.25
N VAL A 65 -0.54 -6.43 -9.41
CA VAL A 65 -0.37 -6.48 -7.94
C VAL A 65 -0.54 -7.90 -7.40
N ARG A 66 -1.53 -8.67 -7.91
CA ARG A 66 -1.68 -10.09 -7.54
C ARG A 66 -0.42 -10.89 -7.85
N GLY A 67 0.18 -10.68 -9.02
CA GLY A 67 1.43 -11.33 -9.43
C GLY A 67 2.56 -11.00 -8.46
N LEU A 68 2.80 -9.71 -8.19
CA LEU A 68 3.87 -9.23 -7.29
C LEU A 68 3.74 -9.81 -5.88
N VAL A 69 2.52 -9.90 -5.34
CA VAL A 69 2.29 -10.44 -3.98
C VAL A 69 2.49 -11.97 -3.96
N LEU A 70 2.08 -12.68 -5.02
CA LEU A 70 2.24 -14.13 -5.11
C LEU A 70 3.68 -14.57 -5.38
N SER A 71 4.44 -13.77 -6.15
CA SER A 71 5.85 -14.04 -6.42
C SER A 71 6.77 -13.67 -5.26
N SER A 72 6.23 -13.16 -4.15
CA SER A 72 7.00 -12.61 -3.02
C SER A 72 7.85 -11.38 -3.36
N GLU A 73 7.70 -10.83 -4.58
CA GLU A 73 8.42 -9.62 -4.98
C GLU A 73 8.04 -8.44 -4.09
N VAL A 74 6.79 -8.38 -3.63
CA VAL A 74 6.39 -7.48 -2.54
C VAL A 74 6.02 -8.29 -1.30
N PHE A 75 6.26 -7.70 -0.13
CA PHE A 75 6.06 -8.36 1.16
C PHE A 75 6.89 -9.65 1.37
N PRO A 76 8.21 -9.67 1.08
CA PRO A 76 9.02 -10.88 1.22
C PRO A 76 9.11 -11.38 2.67
N ASN A 77 9.01 -10.47 3.64
CA ASN A 77 9.09 -10.77 5.09
C ASN A 77 7.75 -11.17 5.72
N PHE A 78 6.74 -11.44 4.90
CA PHE A 78 5.42 -11.88 5.33
C PHE A 78 5.24 -13.34 4.93
N SER A 79 4.63 -14.12 5.81
CA SER A 79 4.21 -15.47 5.51
C SER A 79 3.21 -15.50 4.35
N ASP A 80 3.09 -16.65 3.70
CA ASP A 80 2.09 -16.89 2.67
C ASP A 80 0.66 -16.55 3.11
N SER A 81 0.33 -16.82 4.38
CA SER A 81 -1.00 -16.53 4.93
C SER A 81 -1.25 -15.02 5.05
N GLU A 82 -0.25 -14.27 5.54
CA GLU A 82 -0.30 -12.81 5.65
C GLU A 82 -0.39 -12.18 4.27
N ARG A 83 0.46 -12.62 3.32
CA ARG A 83 0.43 -12.14 1.93
C ARG A 83 -0.90 -12.38 1.25
N ARG A 84 -1.52 -13.55 1.43
CA ARG A 84 -2.88 -13.82 0.91
C ARG A 84 -3.91 -12.86 1.52
N SER A 85 -3.80 -12.56 2.82
CA SER A 85 -4.70 -11.61 3.48
C SER A 85 -4.50 -10.17 3.00
N ILE A 86 -3.25 -9.74 2.83
CA ILE A 86 -2.86 -8.43 2.28
C ILE A 86 -3.35 -8.29 0.84
N ARG A 87 -3.11 -9.31 -0.01
CA ARG A 87 -3.58 -9.37 -1.39
C ARG A 87 -5.08 -9.16 -1.50
N LYS A 88 -5.87 -9.79 -0.62
CA LYS A 88 -7.33 -9.63 -0.60
C LYS A 88 -7.71 -8.16 -0.41
N ARG A 89 -7.15 -7.50 0.61
CA ARG A 89 -7.41 -6.07 0.88
C ARG A 89 -6.86 -5.10 -0.18
N LEU A 90 -5.79 -5.48 -0.90
CA LEU A 90 -5.25 -4.68 -2.00
C LEU A 90 -6.11 -4.73 -3.26
N CYS A 91 -6.62 -5.92 -3.60
CA CYS A 91 -7.18 -6.20 -4.92
C CYS A 91 -8.70 -6.34 -4.92
N GLU A 92 -9.31 -6.51 -3.75
CA GLU A 92 -10.75 -6.63 -3.52
C GLU A 92 -11.11 -5.66 -2.38
N PRO A 93 -10.95 -4.34 -2.60
CA PRO A 93 -11.11 -3.34 -1.54
C PRO A 93 -12.52 -3.30 -0.96
#